data_AF-A0A9N9E468-F1
#
_entry.id   AF-A0A9N9E468-F1
#
_cell.length_a   1.000
_cell.length_b   1.000
_cell.length_c   1.000
_cell.angle_alpha   90.00
_cell.angle_beta   90.00
_cell.angle_gamma   90.00
#
_symmetry.space_group_name_H-M   'P 1'
#
loop_
_entity.id
_entity.type
_entity.pdbx_description
1 polymer ?
#
loop_
_entity_poly.entity_id
_entity_poly.type
_entity_poly.pdbx_seq_one_letter_code
_entity_poly.pdbx_strand_id
1 'polypeptide(L)'
;MTNTQDNLIKQEIKNKLELVKLPEHEEQMIKFFLANNSDKAAEAKLQEKLINQGQWKARNPDFLAGANISNKKGIFFFDRANQFTNVKGYGQKVVATNPCGEQPLAPYSVCNLSAVNLASFVDKKTSQIKWDELRETVENCIRFQDNIIDASYYFLEKNTIQAQGERRIGLGVMGLHDFLIYAGLRYGSPKANLLVDKLFETICRTAYETSIALAQEKGSFPFLTDKNNLVEKSAFIRSLPSDIQEKIRKYGLRNSHLLTVAPTGSTGTLVGVSTGLEPYFAFSHYLKKIYERLYNKGAKGGTVYVDGSRDFQVLSLEKNDNQFAELKKKDQCHTC
;
A
#
# COMPACT_ATOMS: atom_id res chain seq x y z
N MET A 1 15.98 16.49 -0.04
CA MET A 1 15.61 17.30 -1.24
C MET A 1 16.25 16.79 -2.54
N THR A 2 17.23 15.88 -2.48
CA THR A 2 18.00 15.40 -3.64
C THR A 2 17.36 14.24 -4.42
N ASN A 3 16.41 13.50 -3.83
CA ASN A 3 15.92 12.25 -4.42
C ASN A 3 14.66 12.37 -5.29
N THR A 4 14.01 13.54 -5.33
CA THR A 4 12.89 13.79 -6.26
C THR A 4 13.34 14.73 -7.37
N GLN A 5 12.96 14.44 -8.61
CA GLN A 5 13.16 15.35 -9.74
C GLN A 5 11.94 16.25 -10.00
N ASP A 6 10.83 16.02 -9.29
CA ASP A 6 9.61 16.76 -9.50
C ASP A 6 9.70 18.19 -8.94
N ASN A 7 9.49 19.17 -9.82
CA ASN A 7 9.62 20.58 -9.49
C ASN A 7 8.46 21.08 -8.63
N LEU A 8 7.26 20.52 -8.79
CA LEU A 8 6.10 20.81 -7.95
C LEU A 8 6.33 20.30 -6.53
N ILE A 9 6.82 19.07 -6.35
CA ILE A 9 7.15 18.53 -5.02
C ILE A 9 8.25 19.37 -4.37
N LYS A 10 9.31 19.75 -5.11
CA LYS A 10 10.36 20.63 -4.57
C LYS A 10 9.82 21.98 -4.13
N GLN A 11 8.92 22.57 -4.92
CA GLN A 11 8.28 23.84 -4.62
C GLN A 11 7.35 23.72 -3.41
N GLU A 12 6.52 22.68 -3.37
CA GLU A 12 5.63 22.37 -2.26
C GLU A 12 6.39 22.08 -0.96
N ILE A 13 7.53 21.37 -1.02
CA ILE A 13 8.40 21.17 0.14
C ILE A 13 8.94 22.51 0.64
N LYS A 14 9.42 23.41 -0.24
CA LYS A 14 9.88 24.75 0.18
C LYS A 14 8.75 25.58 0.80
N ASN A 15 7.54 25.44 0.27
CA ASN A 15 6.35 26.15 0.72
C ASN A 15 5.76 25.59 2.03
N LYS A 16 5.95 24.29 2.30
CA LYS A 16 5.33 23.60 3.44
C LYS A 16 6.31 23.25 4.56
N LEU A 17 7.61 23.13 4.27
CA LEU A 17 8.64 22.79 5.24
C LEU A 17 9.66 23.91 5.38
N GLU A 18 10.20 24.06 6.59
CA GLU A 18 11.32 24.95 6.91
C GLU A 18 12.42 24.16 7.61
N LEU A 19 13.67 24.45 7.29
CA LEU A 19 14.81 23.88 7.99
C LEU A 19 15.12 24.78 9.19
N VAL A 20 14.88 24.29 10.39
CA VAL A 20 15.39 24.89 11.61
C VAL A 20 16.83 24.43 11.76
N LYS A 21 17.77 25.32 11.40
CA LYS A 21 19.20 25.03 11.50
C LYS A 21 19.59 24.73 12.94
N LEU A 22 20.52 23.80 13.10
CA LEU A 22 21.08 23.50 14.40
C LEU A 22 21.88 24.72 14.90
N PRO A 23 21.63 25.22 16.13
CA PRO A 23 22.45 26.26 16.73
C PRO A 23 23.89 25.79 16.92
N GLU A 24 24.86 26.69 16.75
CA GLU A 24 26.30 26.36 16.80
C GLU A 24 26.74 25.75 18.14
N HIS A 25 26.17 26.20 19.25
CA HIS A 25 26.43 25.63 20.58
C HIS A 25 25.88 24.20 20.73
N GLU A 26 24.73 23.90 20.11
CA GLU A 26 24.14 22.57 20.11
C GLU A 26 25.00 21.64 19.23
N GLU A 27 25.49 22.12 18.09
CA GLU A 27 26.43 21.38 17.24
C GLU A 27 27.72 21.00 17.98
N GLN A 28 28.29 21.94 18.73
CA GLN A 28 29.49 21.71 19.55
C GLN A 28 29.23 20.70 20.67
N MET A 29 28.09 20.80 21.36
CA MET A 29 27.69 19.80 22.36
C MET A 29 27.54 18.40 21.75
N ILE A 30 26.90 18.29 20.58
CA ILE A 30 26.73 16.98 19.94
C ILE A 30 28.08 16.39 19.56
N LYS A 31 29.00 17.18 18.99
CA LYS A 31 30.37 16.73 18.68
C LYS A 31 31.13 16.29 19.94
N PHE A 32 30.98 17.01 21.04
CA PHE A 32 31.57 16.65 22.33
C PHE A 32 30.99 15.33 22.87
N PHE A 33 29.68 15.14 22.80
CA PHE A 33 29.02 13.90 23.22
C PHE A 33 29.45 12.70 22.38
N LEU A 34 29.54 12.86 21.05
CA LEU A 34 30.00 11.80 20.15
C LEU A 34 31.47 11.41 20.38
N ALA A 35 32.29 12.34 20.87
CA ALA A 35 33.71 12.07 21.17
C ALA A 35 33.93 11.36 22.51
N ASN A 36 32.97 11.44 23.44
CA ASN A 36 33.16 11.03 24.84
C ASN A 36 32.14 9.99 25.34
N ASN A 37 31.19 9.57 24.52
CA ASN A 37 30.16 8.61 24.89
C ASN A 37 30.34 7.29 24.12
N SER A 38 29.77 6.19 24.62
CA SER A 38 29.91 4.84 24.03
C SER A 38 28.56 4.16 23.75
N ASP A 39 27.46 4.89 23.90
CA ASP A 39 26.12 4.43 23.54
C ASP A 39 25.84 4.63 22.04
N LYS A 40 25.96 3.53 21.30
CA LYS A 40 25.77 3.48 19.83
C LYS A 40 24.37 3.92 19.37
N ALA A 41 23.33 3.76 20.18
CA ALA A 41 21.98 4.15 19.78
C ALA A 41 21.78 5.67 19.86
N ALA A 42 22.36 6.31 20.88
CA ALA A 42 22.38 7.76 21.00
C ALA A 42 23.28 8.39 19.92
N GLU A 43 24.42 7.77 19.62
CA GLU A 43 25.36 8.23 18.59
C GLU A 43 24.72 8.31 17.20
N ALA A 44 24.01 7.27 16.76
CA ALA A 44 23.40 7.24 15.43
C ALA A 44 22.40 8.39 15.21
N LYS A 45 21.57 8.68 16.22
CA LYS A 45 20.56 9.73 16.18
C LYS A 45 21.18 11.14 16.19
N LEU A 46 22.29 11.29 16.92
CA LEU A 46 23.04 12.54 17.03
C LEU A 46 23.88 12.82 15.77
N GLN A 47 24.48 11.79 15.16
CA GLN A 47 25.14 11.87 13.87
C GLN A 47 24.16 12.25 12.75
N GLU A 48 22.94 11.70 12.75
CA GLU A 48 21.90 12.07 11.79
C GLU A 48 21.50 13.55 11.92
N LYS A 49 21.39 14.09 13.14
CA LYS A 49 21.13 15.53 13.38
C LYS A 49 22.23 16.42 12.79
N LEU A 50 23.49 16.02 12.93
CA LEU A 50 24.65 16.74 12.37
C LEU A 50 24.66 16.70 10.83
N ILE A 51 24.41 15.52 10.23
CA ILE A 51 24.35 15.34 8.78
C ILE A 51 23.25 16.21 8.16
N ASN A 52 22.11 16.31 8.83
CA ASN A 52 20.97 17.09 8.35
C ASN A 52 21.08 18.60 8.63
N GLN A 53 22.13 19.05 9.33
CA GLN A 53 22.39 20.46 9.69
C GLN A 53 21.23 21.16 10.41
N GLY A 54 20.31 20.40 11.02
CA GLY A 54 19.08 20.91 11.60
C GLY A 54 17.90 19.93 11.54
N GLN A 55 16.71 20.43 11.86
CA GLN A 55 15.46 19.69 11.80
C GLN A 55 14.46 20.37 10.86
N TRP A 56 13.82 19.59 10.00
CA TRP A 56 12.74 20.08 9.16
C TRP A 56 11.43 20.15 9.95
N LYS A 57 10.77 21.30 9.94
CA LYS A 57 9.45 21.51 10.53
C LYS A 57 8.44 21.86 9.45
N ALA A 58 7.18 21.45 9.64
CA ALA A 58 6.09 21.93 8.81
C ALA A 58 5.81 23.39 9.16
N ARG A 59 5.84 24.28 8.17
CA ARG A 59 5.53 25.71 8.31
C ARG A 59 4.10 25.94 8.79
N ASN A 60 3.18 25.06 8.39
CA ASN A 60 1.84 25.02 8.93
C ASN A 60 1.69 23.78 9.82
N PRO A 61 1.58 23.92 11.15
CA PRO A 61 1.35 22.79 12.05
C PRO A 61 0.03 22.05 11.76
N ASP A 62 -0.96 22.72 11.16
CA ASP A 62 -2.25 22.11 10.77
C ASP A 62 -2.12 21.09 9.62
N PHE A 63 -1.03 21.20 8.83
CA PHE A 63 -0.70 20.23 7.79
C PHE A 63 -0.54 18.83 8.37
N LEU A 64 0.15 18.74 9.52
CA LEU A 64 0.30 17.50 10.29
C LEU A 64 -0.92 17.26 11.19
N ALA A 65 -1.61 18.30 11.65
CA ALA A 65 -2.81 18.14 12.47
C ALA A 65 -3.89 17.32 11.75
N GLY A 66 -4.06 17.45 10.43
CA GLY A 66 -4.99 16.58 9.70
C GLY A 66 -4.62 15.09 9.74
N ALA A 67 -3.32 14.76 9.73
CA ALA A 67 -2.86 13.38 9.91
C ALA A 67 -3.00 12.94 11.38
N ASN A 68 -2.61 13.81 12.32
CA ASN A 68 -2.63 13.53 13.76
C ASN A 68 -4.05 13.45 14.36
N ILE A 69 -5.01 14.20 13.82
CA ILE A 69 -6.38 14.29 14.36
C ILE A 69 -7.28 13.21 13.74
N SER A 70 -7.08 12.88 12.47
CA SER A 70 -8.00 12.01 11.73
C SER A 70 -7.41 10.68 11.29
N ASN A 71 -6.08 10.50 11.27
CA ASN A 71 -5.41 9.33 10.66
C ASN A 71 -5.85 9.04 9.19
N LYS A 72 -6.55 9.98 8.53
CA LYS A 72 -7.14 9.78 7.18
C LYS A 72 -6.22 10.21 6.04
N LYS A 73 -5.10 10.87 6.33
CA LYS A 73 -4.22 11.42 5.28
C LYS A 73 -3.06 10.46 5.01
N GLY A 74 -3.24 9.58 4.04
CA GLY A 74 -2.14 8.81 3.44
C GLY A 74 -1.22 9.71 2.59
N ILE A 75 0.04 9.33 2.46
CA ILE A 75 1.00 9.98 1.55
C ILE A 75 1.11 9.14 0.29
N PHE A 76 0.85 9.74 -0.86
CA PHE A 76 0.95 9.06 -2.16
C PHE A 76 1.87 9.83 -3.11
N PHE A 77 2.86 9.13 -3.66
CA PHE A 77 3.84 9.70 -4.58
C PHE A 77 3.42 9.45 -6.03
N PHE A 78 2.66 10.39 -6.61
CA PHE A 78 2.11 10.27 -7.96
C PHE A 78 3.17 10.04 -9.05
N ASP A 79 4.33 10.67 -8.94
CA ASP A 79 5.39 10.55 -9.96
C ASP A 79 5.97 9.14 -9.98
N ARG A 80 6.23 8.59 -8.78
CA ARG A 80 6.71 7.23 -8.62
C ARG A 80 5.67 6.23 -9.10
N ALA A 81 4.40 6.44 -8.74
CA ALA A 81 3.31 5.60 -9.23
C ALA A 81 3.20 5.62 -10.76
N ASN A 82 3.24 6.81 -11.37
CA ASN A 82 3.24 6.92 -12.83
C ASN A 82 4.52 6.39 -13.48
N GLN A 83 5.68 6.40 -12.81
CA GLN A 83 6.91 5.81 -13.35
C GLN A 83 6.86 4.28 -13.39
N PHE A 84 6.32 3.65 -12.34
CA PHE A 84 6.31 2.19 -12.16
C PHE A 84 5.02 1.50 -12.66
N THR A 85 4.03 2.24 -13.12
CA THR A 85 2.77 1.65 -13.58
C THR A 85 2.83 1.09 -15.00
N ASN A 86 2.06 0.02 -15.25
CA ASN A 86 1.87 -0.53 -16.59
C ASN A 86 0.90 0.32 -17.44
N VAL A 87 0.16 1.24 -16.82
CA VAL A 87 -0.84 2.11 -17.46
C VAL A 87 -0.26 2.92 -18.63
N LYS A 88 1.02 3.29 -18.55
CA LYS A 88 1.74 3.97 -19.65
C LYS A 88 1.95 3.11 -20.89
N GLY A 89 2.02 1.78 -20.72
CA GLY A 89 2.20 0.83 -21.82
C GLY A 89 1.02 0.79 -22.78
N TYR A 90 -0.16 1.25 -22.36
CA TYR A 90 -1.36 1.33 -23.18
C TYR A 90 -1.94 2.75 -23.26
N GLY A 91 -1.07 3.76 -23.15
CA GLY A 91 -1.41 5.16 -23.47
C GLY A 91 -2.23 5.90 -22.41
N GLN A 92 -2.34 5.36 -21.19
CA GLN A 92 -3.07 6.00 -20.09
C GLN A 92 -2.12 6.51 -19.00
N LYS A 93 -2.66 7.16 -17.97
CA LYS A 93 -1.93 7.61 -16.77
C LYS A 93 -2.73 7.37 -15.50
N VAL A 94 -2.02 7.24 -14.38
CA VAL A 94 -2.65 7.19 -13.05
C VAL A 94 -3.17 8.59 -12.70
N VAL A 95 -4.43 8.66 -12.29
CA VAL A 95 -5.11 9.91 -11.92
C VAL A 95 -5.53 9.97 -10.45
N ALA A 96 -5.71 8.81 -9.82
CA ALA A 96 -6.14 8.71 -8.43
C ALA A 96 -5.67 7.37 -7.83
N THR A 97 -5.89 7.21 -6.53
CA THR A 97 -5.88 5.91 -5.86
C THR A 97 -7.30 5.48 -5.52
N ASN A 98 -7.47 4.20 -5.23
CA ASN A 98 -8.71 3.69 -4.63
C ASN A 98 -8.79 4.09 -3.13
N PRO A 99 -9.93 3.85 -2.44
CA PRO A 99 -10.13 4.31 -1.06
C PRO A 99 -9.11 3.83 -0.04
N CYS A 100 -8.48 2.67 -0.27
CA CYS A 100 -7.50 2.08 0.64
C CYS A 100 -6.05 2.43 0.25
N GLY A 101 -5.83 3.11 -0.89
CA GLY A 101 -4.53 3.65 -1.31
C GLY A 101 -3.57 2.66 -1.97
N GLU A 102 -3.92 1.37 -2.04
CA GLU A 102 -3.07 0.28 -2.54
C GLU A 102 -3.03 0.19 -4.07
N GLN A 103 -4.04 0.72 -4.78
CA GLN A 103 -4.11 0.70 -6.23
C GLN A 103 -4.02 2.10 -6.84
N PRO A 104 -2.93 2.42 -7.55
CA PRO A 104 -2.88 3.52 -8.51
C PRO A 104 -3.81 3.24 -9.70
N LEU A 105 -4.86 4.03 -9.89
CA LEU A 105 -5.91 3.82 -10.88
C LEU A 105 -5.81 4.79 -12.06
N ALA A 106 -6.06 4.26 -13.27
CA ALA A 106 -6.41 5.07 -14.43
C ALA A 106 -7.90 5.48 -14.34
N PRO A 107 -8.39 6.42 -15.17
CA PRO A 107 -9.80 6.78 -15.19
C PRO A 107 -10.70 5.55 -15.37
N TYR A 108 -11.71 5.42 -14.50
CA TYR A 108 -12.68 4.30 -14.51
C TYR A 108 -12.10 2.90 -14.28
N SER A 109 -10.83 2.76 -13.89
CA SER A 109 -10.24 1.47 -13.52
C SER A 109 -11.01 0.84 -12.37
N VAL A 110 -11.12 -0.49 -12.40
CA VAL A 110 -11.86 -1.26 -11.38
C VAL A 110 -10.90 -2.09 -10.55
N CYS A 111 -11.26 -2.26 -9.28
CA CYS A 111 -10.51 -3.02 -8.30
C CYS A 111 -11.05 -4.46 -8.25
N ASN A 112 -10.34 -5.42 -8.87
CA ASN A 112 -10.60 -6.84 -8.73
C ASN A 112 -9.53 -7.44 -7.82
N LEU A 113 -9.88 -7.72 -6.56
CA LEU A 113 -8.94 -8.12 -5.52
C LEU A 113 -9.15 -9.55 -5.04
N SER A 114 -8.05 -10.22 -4.72
CA SER A 114 -8.05 -11.46 -3.97
C SER A 114 -6.82 -11.48 -3.05
N ALA A 115 -6.80 -12.36 -2.05
CA ALA A 115 -5.67 -12.47 -1.13
C ALA A 115 -5.38 -13.92 -0.76
N VAL A 116 -4.11 -14.31 -0.88
CA VAL A 116 -3.63 -15.63 -0.47
C VAL A 116 -3.39 -15.66 1.04
N ASN A 117 -3.91 -16.67 1.73
CA ASN A 117 -3.60 -16.89 3.14
C ASN A 117 -2.23 -17.58 3.28
N LEU A 118 -1.20 -16.79 3.57
CA LEU A 118 0.19 -17.28 3.68
C LEU A 118 0.37 -18.27 4.83
N ALA A 119 -0.44 -18.18 5.88
CA ALA A 119 -0.38 -19.05 7.05
C ALA A 119 -0.58 -20.53 6.69
N SER A 120 -1.25 -20.83 5.57
CA SER A 120 -1.52 -22.19 5.09
C SER A 120 -0.32 -22.85 4.42
N PHE A 121 0.72 -22.10 4.08
CA PHE A 121 1.87 -22.58 3.29
C PHE A 121 3.12 -22.85 4.14
N VAL A 122 2.96 -22.96 5.46
CA VAL A 122 4.02 -23.39 6.37
C VAL A 122 3.50 -24.51 7.25
N ASP A 123 4.20 -25.63 7.25
CA ASP A 123 3.92 -26.71 8.18
C ASP A 123 4.31 -26.30 9.61
N LYS A 124 3.34 -26.28 10.52
CA LYS A 124 3.53 -25.77 11.89
C LYS A 124 4.44 -26.64 12.75
N LYS A 125 4.68 -27.89 12.38
CA LYS A 125 5.50 -28.84 13.16
C LYS A 125 6.94 -28.85 12.69
N THR A 126 7.15 -28.77 11.39
CA THR A 126 8.46 -28.88 10.75
C THR A 126 9.03 -27.53 10.31
N SER A 127 8.21 -26.47 10.33
CA SER A 127 8.52 -25.14 9.79
C SER A 127 8.87 -25.16 8.29
N GLN A 128 8.52 -26.24 7.58
CA GLN A 128 8.77 -26.37 6.16
C GLN A 128 7.76 -25.56 5.35
N ILE A 129 8.26 -24.80 4.37
CA ILE A 129 7.44 -24.01 3.47
C ILE A 129 7.01 -24.83 2.27
N LYS A 130 5.71 -24.79 1.98
CA LYS A 130 5.04 -25.54 0.91
C LYS A 130 5.04 -24.74 -0.40
N TRP A 131 6.21 -24.63 -1.02
CA TRP A 131 6.40 -23.79 -2.21
C TRP A 131 5.58 -24.20 -3.42
N ASP A 132 5.38 -25.49 -3.65
CA ASP A 132 4.58 -25.99 -4.78
C ASP A 132 3.09 -25.66 -4.62
N GLU A 133 2.53 -25.91 -3.43
CA GLU A 133 1.14 -25.56 -3.10
C GLU A 133 0.91 -24.04 -3.22
N LEU A 134 1.90 -23.22 -2.83
CA LEU A 134 1.83 -21.77 -2.98
C LEU A 134 1.77 -21.36 -4.46
N ARG A 135 2.62 -21.96 -5.30
CA ARG A 135 2.62 -21.68 -6.74
C ARG A 135 1.27 -22.02 -7.36
N GLU A 136 0.79 -23.23 -7.14
CA GLU A 136 -0.50 -23.69 -7.64
C GLU A 136 -1.65 -22.77 -7.18
N THR A 137 -1.63 -22.33 -5.92
CA THR A 137 -2.62 -21.39 -5.40
C THR A 137 -2.58 -20.05 -6.12
N VAL A 138 -1.37 -19.50 -6.35
CA VAL A 138 -1.21 -18.24 -7.08
C VAL A 138 -1.72 -18.37 -8.52
N GLU A 139 -1.38 -19.45 -9.22
CA GLU A 139 -1.87 -19.73 -10.58
C GLU A 139 -3.40 -19.74 -10.63
N ASN A 140 -4.01 -20.48 -9.70
CA ASN A 140 -5.47 -20.56 -9.57
C ASN A 140 -6.10 -19.21 -9.27
N CYS A 141 -5.52 -18.41 -8.38
CA CYS A 141 -6.02 -17.06 -8.08
C CYS A 141 -5.98 -16.14 -9.30
N ILE A 142 -4.90 -16.16 -10.09
CA ILE A 142 -4.77 -15.33 -11.30
C ILE A 142 -5.83 -15.73 -12.34
N ARG A 143 -6.01 -17.03 -12.58
CA ARG A 143 -7.04 -17.55 -13.50
C ARG A 143 -8.46 -17.21 -13.00
N PHE A 144 -8.69 -17.37 -11.70
CA PHE A 144 -9.96 -17.02 -11.07
C PHE A 144 -10.29 -15.53 -11.25
N GLN A 145 -9.35 -14.64 -10.93
CA GLN A 145 -9.54 -13.20 -11.09
C GLN A 145 -9.74 -12.80 -12.56
N ASP A 146 -9.05 -13.43 -13.52
CA ASP A 146 -9.30 -13.21 -14.96
C ASP A 146 -10.74 -13.52 -15.34
N ASN A 147 -11.30 -14.63 -14.85
CA ASN A 147 -12.69 -15.02 -15.12
C ASN A 147 -13.70 -14.09 -14.42
N ILE A 148 -13.37 -13.59 -13.21
CA ILE A 148 -14.24 -12.66 -12.47
C ILE A 148 -14.47 -11.35 -13.23
N ILE A 149 -13.51 -10.90 -14.06
CA ILE A 149 -13.71 -9.70 -14.90
C ILE A 149 -14.89 -9.89 -15.85
N ASP A 150 -15.05 -11.09 -16.41
CA ASP A 150 -16.11 -11.41 -17.36
C ASP A 150 -17.45 -11.70 -16.66
N ALA A 151 -17.40 -12.25 -15.44
CA ALA A 151 -18.59 -12.53 -14.62
C ALA A 151 -19.13 -11.30 -13.86
N SER A 152 -18.33 -10.23 -13.73
CA SER A 152 -18.69 -9.06 -12.94
C SER A 152 -19.72 -8.18 -13.64
N TYR A 153 -20.71 -7.71 -12.87
CA TYR A 153 -21.60 -6.64 -13.29
C TYR A 153 -21.00 -5.28 -12.94
N TYR A 154 -20.90 -4.38 -13.92
CA TYR A 154 -20.43 -3.02 -13.73
C TYR A 154 -21.58 -2.03 -13.91
N PHE A 155 -21.79 -1.16 -12.92
CA PHE A 155 -22.88 -0.19 -12.93
C PHE A 155 -22.75 0.89 -14.00
N LEU A 156 -21.53 1.33 -14.29
CA LEU A 156 -21.26 2.33 -15.32
C LEU A 156 -20.62 1.66 -16.53
N GLU A 157 -21.13 1.96 -17.73
CA GLU A 157 -20.58 1.45 -18.99
C GLU A 157 -19.08 1.76 -19.15
N LYS A 158 -18.64 2.94 -18.68
CA LYS A 158 -17.22 3.32 -18.70
C LYS A 158 -16.35 2.37 -17.86
N ASN A 159 -16.87 1.87 -16.73
CA ASN A 159 -16.16 0.86 -15.94
C ASN A 159 -16.12 -0.49 -16.67
N THR A 160 -17.20 -0.89 -17.38
CA THR A 160 -17.20 -2.10 -18.21
C THR A 160 -16.10 -2.03 -19.28
N ILE A 161 -16.06 -0.93 -20.05
CA ILE A 161 -15.07 -0.71 -21.11
C ILE A 161 -13.65 -0.77 -20.53
N GLN A 162 -13.41 -0.07 -19.42
CA GLN A 162 -12.09 -0.04 -18.81
C GLN A 162 -11.69 -1.42 -18.25
N ALA A 163 -12.57 -2.08 -17.49
CA ALA A 163 -12.28 -3.38 -16.87
C ALA A 163 -12.03 -4.47 -17.92
N GLN A 164 -12.85 -4.53 -18.98
CA GLN A 164 -12.67 -5.48 -20.08
C GLN A 164 -11.46 -5.15 -20.95
N GLY A 165 -11.12 -3.87 -21.11
CA GLY A 165 -9.99 -3.42 -21.90
C GLY A 165 -8.63 -3.62 -21.24
N GLU A 166 -8.50 -3.27 -19.96
CA GLU A 166 -7.22 -3.40 -19.22
C GLU A 166 -7.08 -4.74 -18.47
N ARG A 167 -8.20 -5.43 -18.22
CA ARG A 167 -8.28 -6.71 -17.49
C ARG A 167 -7.46 -6.72 -16.19
N ARG A 168 -7.51 -5.61 -15.45
CA ARG A 168 -6.73 -5.41 -14.22
C ARG A 168 -7.19 -6.36 -13.13
N ILE A 169 -6.22 -6.99 -12.47
CA ILE A 169 -6.43 -7.77 -11.25
C ILE A 169 -5.41 -7.33 -10.17
N GLY A 170 -5.68 -7.69 -8.92
CA GLY A 170 -4.81 -7.43 -7.79
C GLY A 170 -4.81 -8.61 -6.83
N LEU A 171 -3.79 -9.45 -6.95
CA LEU A 171 -3.51 -10.52 -6.01
C LEU A 171 -2.66 -9.97 -4.86
N GLY A 172 -3.20 -10.04 -3.66
CA GLY A 172 -2.54 -9.70 -2.41
C GLY A 172 -2.30 -10.92 -1.54
N VAL A 173 -1.99 -10.65 -0.28
CA VAL A 173 -1.76 -11.67 0.74
C VAL A 173 -2.42 -11.28 2.06
N MET A 174 -2.64 -12.27 2.90
CA MET A 174 -2.93 -12.14 4.33
C MET A 174 -2.10 -13.14 5.11
N GLY A 175 -1.99 -12.98 6.43
CA GLY A 175 -1.31 -13.92 7.31
C GLY A 175 0.21 -13.93 7.18
N LEU A 176 0.84 -12.82 6.75
CA LEU A 176 2.31 -12.76 6.65
C LEU A 176 2.98 -12.96 8.01
N HIS A 177 2.39 -12.45 9.09
CA HIS A 177 2.99 -12.63 10.42
C HIS A 177 2.86 -14.08 10.89
N ASP A 178 1.72 -14.72 10.67
CA ASP A 178 1.53 -16.15 10.96
C ASP A 178 2.51 -17.02 10.17
N PHE A 179 2.72 -16.72 8.88
CA PHE A 179 3.72 -17.39 8.06
C PHE A 179 5.12 -17.32 8.70
N LEU A 180 5.54 -16.14 9.16
CA LEU A 180 6.83 -15.97 9.83
C LEU A 180 6.90 -16.66 11.20
N ILE A 181 5.81 -16.63 11.98
CA ILE A 181 5.72 -17.32 13.27
C ILE A 181 5.88 -18.83 13.07
N TYR A 182 5.15 -19.41 12.11
CA TYR A 182 5.23 -20.85 11.82
C TYR A 182 6.58 -21.25 11.22
N ALA A 183 7.26 -20.33 10.53
CA ALA A 183 8.65 -20.51 10.07
C ALA A 183 9.69 -20.31 11.19
N GLY A 184 9.28 -19.96 12.41
CA GLY A 184 10.19 -19.72 13.54
C GLY A 184 11.03 -18.45 13.41
N LEU A 185 10.55 -17.46 12.64
CA LEU A 185 11.30 -16.24 12.34
C LEU A 185 10.63 -15.00 12.95
N ARG A 186 11.44 -14.13 13.56
CA ARG A 186 10.98 -12.84 14.07
C ARG A 186 10.70 -11.88 12.92
N TYR A 187 9.54 -11.25 12.93
CA TYR A 187 9.19 -10.17 11.99
C TYR A 187 10.29 -9.10 11.96
N GLY A 188 10.69 -8.69 10.76
CA GLY A 188 11.74 -7.68 10.53
C GLY A 188 13.17 -8.11 10.84
N SER A 189 13.40 -9.36 11.26
CA SER A 189 14.78 -9.88 11.38
C SER A 189 15.43 -10.05 9.99
N PRO A 190 16.77 -9.96 9.87
CA PRO A 190 17.45 -10.15 8.59
C PRO A 190 17.10 -11.47 7.89
N LYS A 191 16.98 -12.56 8.66
CA LYS A 191 16.56 -13.87 8.13
C LYS A 191 15.11 -13.86 7.64
N ALA A 192 14.20 -13.20 8.37
CA ALA A 192 12.81 -13.06 7.94
C ALA A 192 12.72 -12.26 6.64
N ASN A 193 13.46 -11.16 6.50
CA ASN A 193 13.43 -10.33 5.29
C ASN A 193 13.87 -11.12 4.05
N LEU A 194 14.95 -11.91 4.15
CA LEU A 194 15.37 -12.80 3.06
C LEU A 194 14.29 -13.82 2.67
N LEU A 195 13.55 -14.33 3.65
CA LEU A 195 12.45 -15.25 3.38
C LEU A 195 11.27 -14.54 2.71
N VAL A 196 10.92 -13.33 3.16
CA VAL A 196 9.88 -12.49 2.59
C VAL A 196 10.21 -12.11 1.14
N ASP A 197 11.48 -11.79 0.85
CA ASP A 197 11.95 -11.51 -0.51
C ASP A 197 11.71 -12.72 -1.42
N LYS A 198 12.15 -13.91 -0.99
CA LYS A 198 11.90 -15.16 -1.74
C LYS A 198 10.42 -15.46 -1.90
N LEU A 199 9.61 -15.17 -0.89
CA LEU A 199 8.15 -15.37 -0.92
C LEU A 199 7.50 -14.51 -2.01
N PHE A 200 7.74 -13.20 -1.99
CA PHE A 200 7.15 -12.29 -2.96
C PHE A 200 7.75 -12.43 -4.35
N GLU A 201 9.02 -12.82 -4.48
CA GLU A 201 9.61 -13.21 -5.76
C GLU A 201 8.88 -14.41 -6.37
N THR A 202 8.61 -15.44 -5.56
CA THR A 202 7.87 -16.64 -5.99
C THR A 202 6.46 -16.27 -6.44
N ILE A 203 5.72 -15.49 -5.65
CA ILE A 203 4.36 -15.03 -5.99
C ILE A 203 4.39 -14.20 -7.28
N CYS A 204 5.32 -13.25 -7.38
CA CYS A 204 5.43 -12.36 -8.54
C CYS A 204 5.73 -13.13 -9.81
N ARG A 205 6.75 -13.98 -9.79
CA ARG A 205 7.14 -14.78 -10.95
C ARG A 205 5.99 -15.67 -11.41
N THR A 206 5.37 -16.40 -10.48
CA THR A 206 4.24 -17.30 -10.78
C THR A 206 3.06 -16.54 -11.38
N ALA A 207 2.72 -15.37 -10.83
CA ALA A 207 1.62 -14.56 -11.35
C ALA A 207 1.87 -14.07 -12.78
N TYR A 208 3.10 -13.61 -13.07
CA TYR A 208 3.47 -13.17 -14.41
C TYR A 208 3.52 -14.34 -15.41
N GLU A 209 4.10 -15.49 -15.02
CA GLU A 209 4.10 -16.70 -15.86
C GLU A 209 2.67 -17.17 -16.16
N THR A 210 1.77 -17.13 -15.18
CA THR A 210 0.35 -17.48 -15.37
C THR A 210 -0.35 -16.53 -16.32
N SER A 211 -0.15 -15.22 -16.18
CA SER A 211 -0.79 -14.24 -17.06
C SER A 211 -0.24 -14.29 -18.49
N ILE A 212 1.04 -14.66 -18.67
CA ILE A 212 1.63 -14.95 -19.98
C ILE A 212 0.99 -16.20 -20.58
N ALA A 213 0.82 -17.28 -19.81
CA ALA A 213 0.16 -18.49 -20.27
C ALA A 213 -1.29 -18.22 -20.69
N LEU A 214 -2.04 -17.47 -19.88
CA LEU A 214 -3.38 -17.00 -20.24
C LEU A 214 -3.41 -16.13 -21.49
N ALA A 215 -2.36 -15.33 -21.74
CA ALA A 215 -2.25 -14.53 -22.96
C ALA A 215 -2.06 -15.42 -24.20
N GLN A 216 -1.35 -16.55 -24.07
CA GLN A 216 -1.22 -17.54 -25.14
C GLN A 216 -2.55 -18.28 -25.39
N GLU A 217 -3.28 -18.60 -24.32
CA GLU A 217 -4.56 -19.32 -24.40
C GLU A 217 -5.70 -18.44 -24.94
N LYS A 218 -5.82 -17.20 -24.46
CA LYS A 218 -7.00 -16.33 -24.66
C LYS A 218 -6.69 -15.00 -25.35
N GLY A 219 -5.42 -14.72 -25.65
CA GLY A 219 -4.95 -13.40 -26.11
C GLY A 219 -4.62 -12.43 -24.96
N SER A 220 -3.79 -11.43 -25.26
CA SER A 220 -3.45 -10.36 -24.32
C SER A 220 -4.64 -9.47 -23.96
N PHE A 221 -4.52 -8.66 -22.90
CA PHE A 221 -5.57 -7.68 -22.58
C PHE A 221 -5.81 -6.71 -23.76
N PRO A 222 -7.06 -6.35 -24.09
CA PRO A 222 -7.37 -5.61 -25.32
C PRO A 222 -6.67 -4.26 -25.50
N PHE A 223 -6.39 -3.52 -24.42
CA PHE A 223 -5.66 -2.25 -24.52
C PHE A 223 -4.16 -2.40 -24.84
N LEU A 224 -3.61 -3.62 -24.78
CA LEU A 224 -2.25 -3.90 -25.21
C LEU A 224 -2.17 -4.06 -26.73
N THR A 225 -2.15 -2.94 -27.46
CA THR A 225 -2.04 -2.96 -28.93
C THR A 225 -0.63 -3.28 -29.43
N ASP A 226 0.39 -2.95 -28.64
CA ASP A 226 1.78 -3.30 -28.90
C ASP A 226 2.44 -3.80 -27.60
N LYS A 227 2.86 -5.07 -27.63
CA LYS A 227 3.45 -5.78 -26.50
C LYS A 227 4.77 -5.15 -26.04
N ASN A 228 5.53 -4.54 -26.95
CA ASN A 228 6.81 -3.90 -26.61
C ASN A 228 6.61 -2.69 -25.71
N ASN A 229 5.49 -1.97 -25.85
CA ASN A 229 5.20 -0.79 -25.04
C ASN A 229 5.21 -1.08 -23.53
N LEU A 230 4.82 -2.28 -23.07
CA LEU A 230 4.89 -2.61 -21.65
C LEU A 230 6.33 -2.61 -21.15
N VAL A 231 7.24 -3.26 -21.87
CA VAL A 231 8.64 -3.37 -21.46
C VAL A 231 9.38 -2.05 -21.68
N GLU A 232 9.00 -1.25 -22.66
CA GLU A 232 9.65 0.05 -22.91
C GLU A 232 9.21 1.14 -21.93
N LYS A 233 7.92 1.16 -21.57
CA LYS A 233 7.31 2.29 -20.84
C LYS A 233 7.05 2.04 -19.36
N SER A 234 6.97 0.78 -18.92
CA SER A 234 6.80 0.46 -17.49
C SER A 234 8.14 0.20 -16.82
N ALA A 235 8.52 1.04 -15.85
CA ALA A 235 9.71 0.78 -15.05
C ALA A 235 9.59 -0.51 -14.22
N PHE A 236 8.38 -0.90 -13.82
CA PHE A 236 8.16 -2.16 -13.10
C PHE A 236 8.43 -3.38 -13.98
N ILE A 237 7.89 -3.41 -15.21
CA ILE A 237 8.15 -4.53 -16.14
C ILE A 237 9.63 -4.66 -16.47
N ARG A 238 10.36 -3.55 -16.62
CA ARG A 238 11.84 -3.59 -16.81
C ARG A 238 12.61 -4.12 -15.61
N SER A 239 12.02 -4.11 -14.42
CA SER A 239 12.65 -4.67 -13.22
C SER A 239 12.42 -6.18 -13.07
N LEU A 240 11.54 -6.78 -13.87
CA LEU A 240 11.32 -8.23 -13.88
C LEU A 240 12.53 -8.96 -14.51
N PRO A 241 12.72 -10.27 -14.23
CA PRO A 241 13.74 -11.08 -14.89
C PRO A 241 13.66 -11.02 -16.42
N SER A 242 14.80 -11.09 -17.10
CA SER A 242 14.89 -10.96 -18.56
C SER A 242 14.04 -11.99 -19.30
N ASP A 243 13.96 -13.23 -18.79
CA ASP A 243 13.16 -14.29 -19.37
C ASP A 243 11.65 -13.96 -19.36
N ILE A 244 11.18 -13.30 -18.29
CA ILE A 244 9.79 -12.82 -18.20
C ILE A 244 9.58 -11.65 -19.16
N GLN A 245 10.53 -10.71 -19.26
CA GLN A 245 10.42 -9.59 -20.20
C GLN A 245 10.35 -10.07 -21.66
N GLU A 246 11.16 -11.05 -22.05
CA GLU A 246 11.15 -11.64 -23.40
C GLU A 246 9.83 -12.35 -23.70
N LYS A 247 9.31 -13.12 -22.74
CA LYS A 247 7.99 -13.76 -22.86
C LYS A 247 6.87 -12.71 -22.98
N ILE A 248 6.95 -11.59 -22.26
CA ILE A 248 5.98 -10.48 -22.39
C ILE A 248 6.06 -9.87 -23.80
N ARG A 249 7.25 -9.62 -24.36
CA ARG A 249 7.36 -9.10 -25.74
C ARG A 249 6.76 -10.07 -26.77
N LYS A 250 6.98 -11.37 -26.59
CA LYS A 250 6.51 -12.41 -27.50
C LYS A 250 4.99 -12.64 -27.40
N TYR A 251 4.49 -12.85 -26.20
CA TYR A 251 3.13 -13.34 -25.96
C TYR A 251 2.19 -12.25 -25.41
N GLY A 252 2.73 -11.22 -24.77
CA GLY A 252 1.98 -10.21 -24.02
C GLY A 252 1.55 -10.70 -22.65
N LEU A 253 0.61 -9.98 -22.03
CA LEU A 253 0.00 -10.32 -20.75
C LEU A 253 -1.52 -10.38 -20.90
N ARG A 254 -2.18 -11.31 -20.21
CA ARG A 254 -3.64 -11.36 -20.16
C ARG A 254 -4.24 -10.23 -19.32
N ASN A 255 -3.50 -9.76 -18.32
CA ASN A 255 -3.96 -8.78 -17.34
C ASN A 255 -2.94 -7.63 -17.25
N SER A 256 -3.41 -6.37 -17.25
CA SER A 256 -2.52 -5.20 -17.22
C SER A 256 -1.72 -5.08 -15.92
N HIS A 257 -2.32 -5.49 -14.80
CA HIS A 257 -1.73 -5.49 -13.46
C HIS A 257 -2.12 -6.80 -12.77
N LEU A 258 -1.24 -7.30 -11.91
CA LEU A 258 -1.36 -8.63 -11.32
C LEU A 258 -1.36 -8.62 -9.80
N LEU A 259 -0.51 -7.81 -9.18
CA LEU A 259 -0.23 -7.87 -7.75
C LEU A 259 -0.65 -6.57 -7.07
N THR A 260 -1.29 -6.70 -5.92
CA THR A 260 -1.70 -5.57 -5.07
C THR A 260 -1.94 -6.11 -3.67
N VAL A 261 -1.19 -5.63 -2.68
CA VAL A 261 -1.46 -6.01 -1.29
C VAL A 261 -2.47 -5.01 -0.70
N ALA A 262 -3.72 -5.46 -0.63
CA ALA A 262 -4.82 -4.70 -0.03
C ALA A 262 -4.95 -5.02 1.48
N PRO A 263 -5.57 -4.12 2.27
CA PRO A 263 -5.94 -4.43 3.64
C PRO A 263 -6.92 -5.60 3.69
N THR A 264 -6.61 -6.62 4.51
CA THR A 264 -7.45 -7.82 4.66
C THR A 264 -8.10 -7.87 6.04
N GLY A 265 -8.55 -6.72 6.55
CA GLY A 265 -9.12 -6.58 7.89
C GLY A 265 -10.23 -7.59 8.19
N SER A 266 -11.27 -7.61 7.35
CA SER A 266 -12.42 -8.51 7.54
C SER A 266 -12.10 -9.96 7.18
N THR A 267 -11.45 -10.20 6.05
CA THR A 267 -11.16 -11.56 5.54
C THR A 267 -10.09 -12.27 6.37
N GLY A 268 -9.02 -11.58 6.74
CA GLY A 268 -7.98 -12.08 7.64
C GLY A 268 -8.54 -12.40 9.03
N THR A 269 -9.38 -11.52 9.58
CA THR A 269 -10.07 -11.79 10.86
C THR A 269 -10.99 -13.01 10.77
N LEU A 270 -11.73 -13.14 9.66
CA LEU A 270 -12.62 -14.28 9.42
C LEU A 270 -11.87 -15.61 9.43
N VAL A 271 -10.71 -15.68 8.77
CA VAL A 271 -9.88 -16.91 8.74
C VAL A 271 -8.92 -17.04 9.92
N GLY A 272 -8.87 -16.03 10.80
CA GLY A 272 -8.07 -16.05 12.03
C GLY A 272 -6.57 -15.86 11.82
N VAL A 273 -6.15 -15.00 10.89
CA VAL A 273 -4.74 -14.68 10.59
C VAL A 273 -4.50 -13.17 10.56
N SER A 274 -3.23 -12.75 10.53
CA SER A 274 -2.84 -11.34 10.43
C SER A 274 -3.38 -10.68 9.16
N THR A 275 -3.77 -9.41 9.25
CA THR A 275 -4.61 -8.76 8.23
C THR A 275 -3.81 -8.06 7.13
N GLY A 276 -2.99 -8.81 6.41
CA GLY A 276 -2.22 -8.33 5.27
C GLY A 276 -0.74 -8.68 5.42
N LEU A 277 0.11 -7.67 5.26
CA LEU A 277 1.55 -7.73 5.52
C LEU A 277 1.88 -7.33 6.96
N GLU A 278 0.92 -6.79 7.70
CA GLU A 278 1.12 -6.19 9.02
C GLU A 278 1.43 -7.25 10.08
N PRO A 279 2.37 -6.96 11.01
CA PRO A 279 2.54 -7.78 12.20
C PRO A 279 1.33 -7.66 13.13
N TYR A 280 1.19 -8.64 14.03
CA TYR A 280 0.24 -8.56 15.12
C TYR A 280 0.63 -7.39 16.03
N PHE A 281 -0.24 -6.40 16.11
CA PHE A 281 -0.10 -5.33 17.11
C PHE A 281 -0.28 -5.88 18.54
N ALA A 282 -1.25 -6.79 18.71
CA ALA A 282 -1.51 -7.48 19.97
C ALA A 282 -2.09 -8.88 19.72
N PHE A 283 -1.63 -9.87 20.51
CA PHE A 283 -2.11 -11.26 20.44
C PHE A 283 -3.48 -11.46 21.12
N SER A 284 -3.84 -10.61 22.08
CA SER A 284 -5.19 -10.58 22.65
C SER A 284 -6.10 -9.70 21.79
N HIS A 285 -6.79 -10.32 20.84
CA HIS A 285 -7.67 -9.64 19.89
C HIS A 285 -9.09 -9.46 20.45
N TYR A 286 -9.38 -8.29 21.03
CA TYR A 286 -10.72 -7.96 21.54
C TYR A 286 -11.79 -7.90 20.44
N LEU A 287 -11.41 -7.55 19.21
CA LEU A 287 -12.29 -7.48 18.05
C LEU A 287 -13.02 -8.79 17.77
N LYS A 288 -12.31 -9.93 17.80
CA LYS A 288 -12.92 -11.24 17.60
C LYS A 288 -14.06 -11.48 18.59
N LYS A 289 -13.84 -11.20 19.87
CA LYS A 289 -14.87 -11.34 20.91
C LYS A 289 -16.08 -10.42 20.66
N ILE A 290 -15.87 -9.23 20.11
CA ILE A 290 -16.96 -8.29 19.77
C ILE A 290 -17.77 -8.84 18.59
N TYR A 291 -17.12 -9.31 17.52
CA TYR A 291 -17.80 -9.91 16.37
C TYR A 291 -18.56 -11.19 16.76
N GLU A 292 -17.95 -12.07 17.56
CA GLU A 292 -18.62 -13.26 18.12
C GLU A 292 -19.83 -12.87 18.97
N ARG A 293 -19.74 -11.81 19.78
CA ARG A 293 -20.86 -11.33 20.58
C ARG A 293 -21.97 -10.72 19.74
N LEU A 294 -21.65 -9.97 18.68
CA LEU A 294 -22.64 -9.47 17.72
C LEU A 294 -23.40 -10.62 17.07
N TYR A 295 -22.68 -11.63 16.59
CA TYR A 295 -23.26 -12.84 16.01
C TYR A 295 -24.15 -13.59 17.01
N ASN A 296 -23.62 -13.91 18.20
CA ASN A 296 -24.33 -14.64 19.24
C ASN A 296 -25.56 -13.90 19.80
N LYS A 297 -25.64 -12.58 19.63
CA LYS A 297 -26.78 -11.76 20.03
C LYS A 297 -27.76 -11.48 18.89
N GLY A 298 -27.57 -12.11 17.72
CA GLY A 298 -28.48 -11.98 16.58
C GLY A 298 -28.38 -10.65 15.85
N ALA A 299 -27.26 -9.94 15.97
CA ALA A 299 -27.02 -8.73 15.17
C ALA A 299 -26.94 -9.10 13.68
N LYS A 300 -27.62 -8.33 12.83
CA LYS A 300 -27.62 -8.55 11.37
C LYS A 300 -26.31 -8.13 10.70
N GLY A 301 -25.42 -7.47 11.43
CA GLY A 301 -24.11 -6.98 10.99
C GLY A 301 -23.60 -5.87 11.91
N GLY A 302 -22.30 -5.58 11.85
CA GLY A 302 -21.69 -4.47 12.58
C GLY A 302 -20.24 -4.26 12.15
N THR A 303 -19.78 -3.01 12.15
CA THR A 303 -18.39 -2.65 11.86
C THR A 303 -17.78 -2.04 13.10
N VAL A 304 -16.64 -2.55 13.55
CA VAL A 304 -15.94 -2.06 14.73
C VAL A 304 -14.68 -1.33 14.28
N TYR A 305 -14.61 -0.03 14.56
CA TYR A 305 -13.39 0.75 14.39
C TYR A 305 -12.67 0.78 15.74
N VAL A 306 -11.45 0.24 15.80
CA VAL A 306 -10.57 0.40 16.96
C VAL A 306 -9.66 1.58 16.66
N ASP A 307 -9.95 2.73 17.24
CA ASP A 307 -9.06 3.88 17.19
C ASP A 307 -7.98 3.70 18.26
N GLY A 308 -6.76 3.36 17.84
CA GLY A 308 -5.60 3.30 18.73
C GLY A 308 -4.89 4.64 18.93
N SER A 309 -5.44 5.75 18.44
CA SER A 309 -4.74 7.04 18.39
C SER A 309 -5.17 8.06 19.45
N ARG A 310 -5.90 7.66 20.50
CA ARG A 310 -6.38 8.63 21.51
C ARG A 310 -6.31 8.09 22.94
N ASP A 311 -5.40 8.65 23.74
CA ASP A 311 -5.47 8.58 25.21
C ASP A 311 -6.63 9.43 25.78
N PHE A 312 -7.24 10.30 24.97
CA PHE A 312 -8.41 11.08 25.36
C PHE A 312 -9.43 11.19 24.22
N GLN A 313 -10.61 10.63 24.44
CA GLN A 313 -11.78 10.93 23.64
C GLN A 313 -12.20 12.37 23.99
N VAL A 314 -12.11 13.31 23.04
CA VAL A 314 -12.72 14.63 23.21
C VAL A 314 -14.24 14.43 23.17
N LEU A 315 -14.81 14.13 24.33
CA LEU A 315 -16.23 14.33 24.59
C LEU A 315 -16.40 15.83 24.80
N SER A 316 -16.67 16.59 23.73
CA SER A 316 -17.19 17.94 23.89
C SER A 316 -18.59 17.83 24.49
N LEU A 317 -18.66 17.79 25.82
CA LEU A 317 -19.89 17.92 26.59
C LEU A 317 -20.01 19.34 27.13
N GLU A 318 -19.79 20.36 26.30
CA GLU A 318 -20.20 21.72 26.65
C GLU A 318 -20.94 22.38 25.49
N LYS A 319 -22.14 22.87 25.81
CA LYS A 319 -23.19 23.28 24.87
C LYS A 319 -22.97 24.67 24.25
N ASN A 320 -21.76 25.25 24.36
CA ASN A 320 -21.58 26.68 24.17
C ASN A 320 -20.58 27.14 23.08
N ASP A 321 -19.92 26.25 22.33
CA ASP A 321 -18.94 26.67 21.32
C ASP A 321 -19.54 26.90 19.91
N ASN A 322 -20.67 27.60 19.83
CA ASN A 322 -21.20 28.17 18.59
C ASN A 322 -20.87 29.66 18.47
N GLN A 323 -19.61 30.04 18.62
CA GLN A 323 -19.11 31.40 18.29
C GLN A 323 -18.35 31.45 16.96
N PHE A 324 -18.79 30.68 15.95
CA PHE A 324 -18.35 30.84 14.56
C PHE A 324 -19.42 31.52 13.69
N ALA A 325 -20.27 32.36 14.28
CA ALA A 325 -21.33 33.10 13.58
C ALA A 325 -21.06 34.60 13.34
N GLU A 326 -19.87 35.11 13.68
CA GLU A 326 -19.54 36.53 13.50
C GLU A 326 -18.33 36.79 12.59
N LEU A 327 -18.21 36.08 11.47
CA LEU A 327 -17.30 36.49 10.39
C LEU A 327 -17.93 36.21 9.02
N LYS A 328 -18.82 37.14 8.60
CA LYS A 328 -18.99 37.68 7.23
C LYS A 328 -20.38 38.31 7.04
N LYS A 329 -20.54 39.54 7.51
CA LYS A 329 -21.46 40.51 6.92
C LYS A 329 -20.63 41.63 6.29
N LYS A 330 -20.34 41.46 5.00
CA LYS A 330 -20.01 42.47 3.98
C LYS A 330 -19.23 41.72 2.90
N ASP A 331 -19.93 41.27 1.88
CA ASP A 331 -19.78 41.87 0.56
C ASP A 331 -20.97 41.48 -0.31
N GLN A 332 -21.42 42.47 -1.07
CA GLN A 332 -22.67 42.54 -1.78
C GLN A 332 -22.73 41.50 -2.90
N CYS A 333 -23.88 40.84 -3.01
CA CYS A 333 -24.34 40.20 -4.23
C CYS A 333 -24.39 41.26 -5.35
N HIS A 334 -23.59 41.09 -6.39
CA HIS A 334 -23.84 41.64 -7.72
C HIS A 334 -24.04 40.47 -8.69
N THR A 335 -25.32 40.17 -8.95
CA THR A 335 -25.88 39.72 -10.24
C THR A 335 -24.92 39.12 -11.28
N CYS A 336 -25.00 37.81 -11.53
CA CYS A 336 -25.49 37.15 -12.76
C CYS A 336 -25.31 35.62 -12.67
#